data_AF-A0A7Y6AUN5-F1
#
_entry.id   AF-A0A7Y6AUN5-F1
#
_cell.length_a   1.000
_cell.length_b   1.000
_cell.length_c   1.000
_cell.angle_alpha   90.00
_cell.angle_beta   90.00
_cell.angle_gamma   90.00
#
_symmetry.space_group_name_H-M   'P 1'
#
loop_
_entity.id
_entity.type
_entity.pdbx_description
1 polymer ?
#
loop_
_entity_poly.entity_id
_entity_poly.type
_entity_poly.pdbx_seq_one_letter_code
_entity_poly.pdbx_strand_id
1 'polypeptide(L)'
;MSKTVEFLFDLGSPATYLAYTQLPKICEQTDSQLIYVPILLGGVFKATGNATPAAIPAKGRYMFQDLDRYARRYGVPLKFNPHFPINTLMLMRAVTGMQLRHPERFAALIDCLFKALWVDGRSLDEPATVASVLTQNGFDPNEVLALTADEEVKAALKNNTENAVQRGVFGAPSMFVGDQLFFGQDRLEFVREALS
;
A
#
# COMPACT_ATOMS: atom_id res chain seq x y z
N MET A 1 8.08 17.98 -19.01
CA MET A 1 8.44 17.17 -17.82
C MET A 1 7.63 15.89 -17.88
N SER A 2 8.22 14.74 -17.55
CA SER A 2 7.48 13.48 -17.36
C SER A 2 6.31 13.73 -16.41
N LYS A 3 5.11 13.23 -16.74
CA LYS A 3 3.98 13.26 -15.81
C LYS A 3 4.28 12.34 -14.63
N THR A 4 3.52 12.53 -13.55
CA THR A 4 3.72 11.79 -12.30
C THR A 4 2.40 11.26 -11.80
N VAL A 5 2.42 10.04 -11.26
CA VAL A 5 1.34 9.49 -10.44
C VAL A 5 1.83 9.34 -9.00
N GLU A 6 1.15 10.00 -8.06
CA GLU A 6 1.32 9.71 -6.64
C GLU A 6 0.45 8.51 -6.27
N PHE A 7 1.03 7.50 -5.65
CA PHE A 7 0.37 6.28 -5.19
C PHE A 7 0.32 6.25 -3.67
N LEU A 8 -0.85 6.57 -3.13
CA LEU A 8 -1.12 6.58 -1.70
C LEU A 8 -1.61 5.19 -1.28
N PHE A 9 -0.85 4.56 -0.41
CA PHE A 9 -0.95 3.12 -0.19
C PHE A 9 -0.79 2.71 1.28
N ASP A 10 -1.46 1.62 1.64
CA ASP A 10 -1.28 0.89 2.89
C ASP A 10 -1.18 -0.61 2.56
N LEU A 11 -0.15 -1.28 3.08
CA LEU A 11 0.11 -2.71 2.86
C LEU A 11 -1.09 -3.60 3.23
N GLY A 12 -1.95 -3.15 4.15
CA GLY A 12 -3.11 -3.89 4.63
C GLY A 12 -4.30 -3.91 3.67
N SER A 13 -4.25 -3.19 2.55
CA SER A 13 -5.31 -3.21 1.53
C SER A 13 -4.99 -4.19 0.39
N PRO A 14 -5.82 -5.21 0.12
CA PRO A 14 -5.61 -6.11 -1.02
C PRO A 14 -5.79 -5.40 -2.37
N ALA A 15 -6.66 -4.39 -2.43
CA ALA A 15 -6.77 -3.53 -3.62
C ALA A 15 -5.46 -2.75 -3.84
N THR A 16 -4.79 -2.33 -2.77
CA THR A 16 -3.51 -1.63 -2.86
C THR A 16 -2.45 -2.53 -3.47
N TYR A 17 -2.38 -3.79 -3.07
CA TYR A 17 -1.47 -4.75 -3.69
C TYR A 17 -1.74 -4.93 -5.19
N LEU A 18 -3.00 -5.03 -5.61
CA LEU A 18 -3.30 -5.10 -7.04
C LEU A 18 -2.83 -3.86 -7.79
N ALA A 19 -3.09 -2.65 -7.28
CA ALA A 19 -2.57 -1.42 -7.90
C ALA A 19 -1.03 -1.38 -7.94
N TYR A 20 -0.38 -1.78 -6.84
CA TYR A 20 1.06 -1.88 -6.73
C TYR A 20 1.69 -2.71 -7.85
N THR A 21 1.09 -3.86 -8.17
CA THR A 21 1.61 -4.75 -9.22
C THR A 21 1.52 -4.19 -10.64
N GLN A 22 0.66 -3.18 -10.88
CA GLN A 22 0.36 -2.67 -12.21
C GLN A 22 0.97 -1.30 -12.49
N LEU A 23 1.05 -0.43 -11.47
CA LEU A 23 1.51 0.96 -11.63
C LEU A 23 2.90 1.12 -12.26
N PRO A 24 3.92 0.30 -11.94
CA PRO A 24 5.24 0.40 -12.59
C PRO A 24 5.15 0.22 -14.10
N LYS A 25 4.38 -0.77 -14.57
CA LYS A 25 4.16 -1.02 -16.00
C LYS A 25 3.41 0.11 -16.67
N ILE A 26 2.41 0.69 -15.99
CA ILE A 26 1.67 1.85 -16.51
C ILE A 26 2.63 3.03 -16.71
N CYS A 27 3.48 3.32 -15.70
CA CYS A 27 4.44 4.41 -15.77
C CYS A 27 5.48 4.22 -16.87
N GLU A 28 5.96 2.98 -17.08
CA GLU A 28 6.84 2.64 -18.20
C GLU A 28 6.16 2.91 -19.55
N GLN A 29 4.89 2.53 -19.70
CA GLN A 29 4.14 2.70 -20.96
C GLN A 29 3.82 4.16 -21.29
N THR A 30 3.75 5.04 -20.28
CA THR A 30 3.38 6.46 -20.45
C THR A 30 4.55 7.41 -20.21
N ASP A 31 5.80 6.92 -20.15
CA ASP A 31 7.00 7.71 -19.83
C ASP A 31 6.76 8.65 -18.63
N SER A 32 6.26 8.06 -17.54
CA SER A 32 5.80 8.75 -16.34
C SER A 32 6.54 8.28 -15.08
N GLN A 33 6.46 9.06 -14.00
CA GLN A 33 7.08 8.74 -12.71
C GLN A 33 6.05 8.23 -11.71
N LEU A 34 6.42 7.19 -10.96
CA LEU A 34 5.65 6.67 -9.83
C LEU A 34 6.22 7.20 -8.52
N ILE A 35 5.40 7.94 -7.75
CA ILE A 35 5.74 8.40 -6.41
C ILE A 35 4.97 7.58 -5.39
N TYR A 36 5.68 6.83 -4.55
CA TYR A 36 5.08 6.09 -3.46
C TYR A 36 4.85 7.00 -2.25
N VAL A 37 3.62 7.01 -1.72
CA VAL A 37 3.23 7.81 -0.56
C VAL A 37 2.61 6.88 0.49
N PRO A 38 3.39 6.39 1.48
CA PRO A 38 2.85 5.54 2.52
C PRO A 38 1.87 6.33 3.40
N ILE A 39 0.68 5.78 3.59
CA ILE A 39 -0.37 6.31 4.47
C ILE A 39 -0.82 5.24 5.46
N LEU A 40 -1.43 5.65 6.56
CA LEU A 40 -2.06 4.73 7.50
C LEU A 40 -3.58 4.70 7.27
N LEU A 41 -4.09 3.61 6.71
CA LEU A 41 -5.50 3.46 6.37
C LEU A 41 -6.43 3.57 7.58
N GLY A 42 -5.99 3.08 8.74
CA GLY A 42 -6.71 3.28 10.02
C GLY A 42 -6.86 4.76 10.39
N GLY A 43 -5.87 5.59 10.08
CA GLY A 43 -5.94 7.04 10.27
C GLY A 43 -6.91 7.70 9.30
N VAL A 44 -6.90 7.29 8.03
CA VAL A 44 -7.87 7.75 7.01
C VAL A 44 -9.31 7.42 7.42
N PHE A 45 -9.58 6.17 7.82
CA PHE A 45 -10.90 5.74 8.29
C PHE A 45 -11.38 6.55 9.48
N LYS A 46 -10.52 6.76 10.48
CA LYS A 46 -10.87 7.57 11.66
C LYS A 46 -11.23 9.01 11.27
N ALA A 47 -10.44 9.64 10.41
CA ALA A 47 -10.63 11.04 10.04
C ALA A 47 -11.87 11.27 9.15
N THR A 48 -12.26 10.26 8.36
CA THR A 48 -13.37 10.36 7.39
C THR A 48 -14.67 9.73 7.90
N GLY A 49 -14.67 9.09 9.08
CA GLY A 49 -15.82 8.30 9.56
C GLY A 49 -16.10 7.07 8.70
N ASN A 50 -15.11 6.61 7.92
CA ASN A 50 -15.23 5.46 7.04
C ASN A 50 -14.78 4.17 7.75
N ALA A 51 -15.05 3.01 7.15
CA ALA A 51 -14.63 1.71 7.66
C ALA A 51 -14.33 0.74 6.52
N THR A 52 -13.64 -0.35 6.84
CA THR A 52 -13.39 -1.42 5.87
C THR A 52 -14.71 -2.00 5.33
N PRO A 53 -14.88 -2.17 4.00
CA PRO A 53 -16.04 -2.85 3.43
C PRO A 53 -16.21 -4.28 3.94
N ALA A 54 -15.11 -4.93 4.36
CA ALA A 54 -15.12 -6.28 4.89
C ALA A 54 -15.90 -6.42 6.21
N ALA A 55 -16.12 -5.33 6.95
CA ALA A 55 -16.92 -5.32 8.17
C ALA A 55 -18.41 -5.60 7.90
N ILE A 56 -18.87 -5.41 6.65
CA ILE A 56 -20.24 -5.73 6.25
C ILE A 56 -20.21 -7.07 5.47
N PRO A 57 -20.75 -8.17 6.00
CA PRO A 57 -20.55 -9.52 5.42
C PRO A 57 -20.89 -9.63 3.93
N ALA A 58 -21.97 -8.97 3.48
CA ALA A 58 -22.34 -8.96 2.06
C ALA A 58 -21.31 -8.24 1.18
N LYS A 59 -20.80 -7.09 1.64
CA LYS A 59 -19.75 -6.34 0.93
C LYS A 59 -18.41 -7.08 0.97
N GLY A 60 -18.05 -7.68 2.10
CA GLY A 60 -16.84 -8.49 2.23
C GLY A 60 -16.81 -9.66 1.25
N ARG A 61 -17.90 -10.45 1.17
CA ARG A 61 -18.00 -11.55 0.19
C ARG A 61 -17.83 -11.06 -1.25
N TYR A 62 -18.50 -9.97 -1.61
CA TYR A 62 -18.38 -9.40 -2.96
C TYR A 62 -16.96 -8.88 -3.22
N MET A 63 -16.38 -8.14 -2.28
CA MET A 63 -15.04 -7.56 -2.39
C MET A 63 -13.99 -8.62 -2.73
N PHE A 64 -14.01 -9.77 -2.06
CA PHE A 64 -13.03 -10.84 -2.35
C PHE A 64 -13.23 -11.47 -3.73
N GLN A 65 -14.48 -11.67 -4.15
CA GLN A 65 -14.77 -12.15 -5.52
C GLN A 65 -14.30 -11.16 -6.57
N ASP A 66 -14.49 -9.87 -6.32
CA ASP A 66 -14.10 -8.82 -7.27
C ASP A 66 -12.58 -8.66 -7.36
N LEU A 67 -11.89 -8.65 -6.22
CA LEU A 67 -10.42 -8.64 -6.17
C LEU A 67 -9.81 -9.85 -6.89
N ASP A 68 -10.40 -11.03 -6.77
CA ASP A 68 -9.99 -12.24 -7.49
C ASP A 68 -10.18 -12.10 -9.02
N ARG A 69 -11.26 -11.45 -9.49
CA ARG A 69 -11.41 -11.13 -10.93
C ARG A 69 -10.29 -10.23 -11.43
N TYR A 70 -9.94 -9.21 -10.67
CA TYR A 70 -8.87 -8.28 -11.06
C TYR A 70 -7.49 -8.92 -10.98
N ALA A 71 -7.21 -9.75 -9.97
CA ALA A 71 -5.99 -10.54 -9.90
C ALA A 71 -5.80 -11.40 -11.17
N ARG A 72 -6.86 -12.09 -11.62
CA ARG A 72 -6.86 -12.83 -12.90
C ARG A 72 -6.64 -11.92 -14.11
N ARG A 73 -7.34 -10.78 -14.17
CA ARG A 73 -7.19 -9.79 -15.26
C ARG A 73 -5.76 -9.27 -15.37
N TYR A 74 -5.11 -9.04 -14.24
CA TYR A 74 -3.75 -8.53 -14.14
C TYR A 74 -2.67 -9.61 -14.23
N GLY A 75 -3.06 -10.89 -14.18
CA GLY A 75 -2.12 -12.01 -14.25
C GLY A 75 -1.22 -12.12 -13.03
N VAL A 76 -1.70 -11.71 -11.85
CA VAL A 76 -0.91 -11.70 -10.59
C VAL A 76 -1.52 -12.62 -9.55
N PRO A 77 -0.70 -13.27 -8.70
CA PRO A 77 -1.21 -14.08 -7.61
C PRO A 77 -1.83 -13.19 -6.54
N LEU A 78 -3.03 -13.54 -6.08
CA LEU A 78 -3.66 -12.96 -4.89
C LEU A 78 -4.26 -14.10 -4.06
N LYS A 79 -3.74 -14.28 -2.86
CA LYS A 79 -4.26 -15.20 -1.86
C LYS A 79 -4.98 -14.40 -0.79
N PHE A 80 -6.21 -14.78 -0.48
CA PHE A 80 -6.89 -14.20 0.67
C PHE A 80 -6.12 -14.58 1.95
N ASN A 81 -5.63 -13.56 2.66
CA ASN A 81 -4.89 -13.75 3.89
C ASN A 81 -5.86 -14.04 5.05
N PRO A 82 -5.76 -15.20 5.72
CA PRO A 82 -6.70 -15.57 6.80
C PRO A 82 -6.60 -14.65 8.03
N HIS A 83 -5.53 -13.86 8.14
CA HIS A 83 -5.31 -12.89 9.21
C HIS A 83 -5.89 -11.50 8.89
N PHE A 84 -6.45 -11.29 7.68
CA PHE A 84 -7.04 -10.01 7.31
C PHE A 84 -8.37 -9.75 8.07
N PRO A 85 -8.60 -8.52 8.59
CA PRO A 85 -7.71 -7.36 8.55
C PRO A 85 -6.63 -7.39 9.63
N ILE A 86 -5.43 -6.92 9.30
CA ILE A 86 -4.30 -6.79 10.25
C ILE A 86 -4.08 -5.33 10.67
N ASN A 87 -3.42 -5.12 11.81
CA ASN A 87 -2.92 -3.80 12.19
C ASN A 87 -1.59 -3.51 11.47
N THR A 88 -1.59 -2.53 10.57
CA THR A 88 -0.43 -2.19 9.74
C THR A 88 0.44 -1.07 10.29
N LEU A 89 0.17 -0.53 11.49
CA LEU A 89 0.91 0.63 12.01
C LEU A 89 2.42 0.42 12.04
N MET A 90 2.88 -0.74 12.55
CA MET A 90 4.30 -1.08 12.58
C MET A 90 4.87 -1.18 11.16
N LEU A 91 4.16 -1.84 10.25
CA LEU A 91 4.59 -2.02 8.87
C LEU A 91 4.67 -0.70 8.12
N MET A 92 3.65 0.16 8.22
CA MET A 92 3.62 1.44 7.52
C MET A 92 4.66 2.40 8.07
N ARG A 93 5.03 2.31 9.36
CA ARG A 93 6.20 3.02 9.90
C ARG A 93 7.51 2.44 9.37
N ALA A 94 7.66 1.12 9.29
CA ALA A 94 8.85 0.50 8.70
C ALA A 94 9.03 0.92 7.23
N VAL A 95 7.94 0.90 6.44
CA VAL A 95 7.92 1.36 5.04
C VAL A 95 8.31 2.83 4.94
N THR A 96 7.72 3.70 5.78
CA THR A 96 8.06 5.14 5.78
C THR A 96 9.51 5.38 6.20
N GLY A 97 9.99 4.68 7.23
CA GLY A 97 11.37 4.81 7.70
C GLY A 97 12.38 4.35 6.66
N MET A 98 12.12 3.22 6.01
CA MET A 98 12.95 2.72 4.92
C MET A 98 12.94 3.66 3.72
N GLN A 99 11.80 4.29 3.40
CA GLN A 99 11.73 5.32 2.37
C GLN A 99 12.61 6.54 2.68
N LEU A 100 12.65 6.96 3.96
CA LEU A 100 13.39 8.14 4.40
C LEU A 100 14.89 7.90 4.56
N ARG A 101 15.29 6.71 5.03
CA ARG A 101 16.69 6.42 5.42
C ARG A 101 17.44 5.54 4.43
N HIS A 102 16.74 4.67 3.71
CA HIS A 102 17.30 3.69 2.78
C HIS A 102 16.48 3.61 1.48
N PRO A 103 16.33 4.74 0.75
CA PRO A 103 15.50 4.80 -0.46
C PRO A 103 15.93 3.77 -1.53
N GLU A 104 17.20 3.40 -1.57
CA GLU A 104 17.75 2.37 -2.46
C GLU A 104 17.27 0.94 -2.13
N ARG A 105 16.82 0.70 -0.90
CA ARG A 105 16.26 -0.58 -0.43
C ARG A 105 14.74 -0.58 -0.32
N PHE A 106 14.09 0.56 -0.53
CA PHE A 106 12.64 0.74 -0.35
C PHE A 106 11.82 -0.22 -1.21
N ALA A 107 12.11 -0.32 -2.51
CA ALA A 107 11.38 -1.19 -3.43
C ALA A 107 11.43 -2.66 -3.00
N ALA A 108 12.62 -3.15 -2.64
CA ALA A 108 12.81 -4.52 -2.16
C ALA A 108 12.05 -4.82 -0.86
N LEU A 109 11.87 -3.81 0.01
CA LEU A 109 11.10 -3.96 1.25
C LEU A 109 9.61 -4.09 0.95
N ILE A 110 9.05 -3.18 0.15
CA ILE A 110 7.62 -3.22 -0.15
C ILE A 110 7.27 -4.49 -0.95
N ASP A 111 8.15 -4.95 -1.85
CA ASP A 111 8.00 -6.22 -2.56
C ASP A 111 7.87 -7.41 -1.60
N CYS A 112 8.78 -7.52 -0.63
CA CYS A 112 8.77 -8.66 0.28
C CYS A 112 7.58 -8.63 1.24
N LEU A 113 7.17 -7.45 1.71
CA LEU A 113 6.02 -7.29 2.60
C LEU A 113 4.69 -7.53 1.87
N PHE A 114 4.52 -7.01 0.66
CA PHE A 114 3.35 -7.30 -0.16
C PHE A 114 3.25 -8.78 -0.52
N LYS A 115 4.37 -9.42 -0.91
CA LYS A 115 4.41 -10.87 -1.17
C LYS A 115 4.02 -11.67 0.08
N ALA A 116 4.61 -11.35 1.23
CA ALA A 116 4.32 -12.03 2.48
C ALA A 116 2.83 -11.92 2.85
N LEU A 117 2.21 -10.75 2.66
CA LEU A 117 0.79 -10.53 2.96
C LEU A 117 -0.15 -11.19 1.95
N TRP A 118 0.03 -10.93 0.67
CA TRP A 118 -1.00 -11.17 -0.35
C TRP A 118 -0.70 -12.34 -1.28
N VAL A 119 0.49 -12.93 -1.18
CA VAL A 119 0.86 -14.15 -1.92
C VAL A 119 1.02 -15.30 -0.95
N ASP A 120 1.83 -15.12 0.09
CA ASP A 120 2.15 -16.19 1.03
C ASP A 120 1.06 -16.33 2.12
N GLY A 121 0.37 -15.23 2.47
CA GLY A 121 -0.69 -15.19 3.47
C GLY A 121 -0.16 -15.25 4.91
N ARG A 122 0.96 -14.57 5.19
CA ARG A 122 1.59 -14.49 6.52
C ARG A 122 0.90 -13.46 7.41
N SER A 123 0.96 -13.68 8.73
CA SER A 123 0.49 -12.73 9.75
C SER A 123 1.55 -11.68 10.05
N LEU A 124 1.43 -10.48 9.47
CA LEU A 124 2.41 -9.39 9.68
C LEU A 124 1.98 -8.38 10.76
N ASP A 125 1.13 -8.80 11.68
CA ASP A 125 0.80 -8.11 12.93
C ASP A 125 1.80 -8.44 14.06
N GLU A 126 2.47 -9.59 13.98
CA GLU A 126 3.44 -10.05 14.96
C GLU A 126 4.88 -9.64 14.61
N PRO A 127 5.62 -8.97 15.53
CA PRO A 127 7.01 -8.58 15.30
C PRO A 127 7.93 -9.74 14.92
N ALA A 128 7.72 -10.93 15.49
CA ALA A 128 8.52 -12.12 15.18
C ALA A 128 8.34 -12.59 13.73
N THR A 129 7.09 -12.58 13.22
CA THR A 129 6.80 -12.95 11.83
C THR A 129 7.38 -11.91 10.88
N VAL A 130 7.27 -10.63 11.22
CA VAL A 130 7.88 -9.53 10.44
C VAL A 130 9.39 -9.67 10.39
N ALA A 131 10.05 -9.91 11.53
CA ALA A 131 11.49 -10.13 11.58
C ALA A 131 11.91 -11.33 10.71
N SER A 132 11.16 -12.43 10.76
CA SER A 132 11.41 -13.59 9.89
C SER A 132 11.30 -13.25 8.40
N VAL A 133 10.30 -12.48 7.97
CA VAL A 133 10.18 -12.01 6.58
C VAL A 133 11.39 -11.16 6.20
N LEU A 134 11.76 -10.20 7.05
CA LEU A 134 12.87 -9.29 6.80
C LEU A 134 14.20 -10.04 6.62
N THR A 135 14.54 -10.94 7.54
CA THR A 135 15.76 -11.76 7.46
C THR A 135 15.79 -12.60 6.18
N GLN A 136 14.68 -13.24 5.81
CA GLN A 136 14.59 -14.06 4.59
C GLN A 136 14.83 -13.26 3.30
N ASN A 137 14.64 -11.94 3.34
CA ASN A 137 14.81 -11.03 2.20
C ASN A 137 16.04 -10.13 2.35
N GLY A 138 16.99 -10.50 3.22
CA GLY A 138 18.28 -9.82 3.35
C GLY A 138 18.21 -8.43 3.98
N PHE A 139 17.23 -8.20 4.87
CA PHE A 139 17.17 -7.03 5.74
C PHE A 139 17.60 -7.43 7.15
N ASP A 140 18.22 -6.52 7.90
CA ASP A 140 18.38 -6.66 9.35
C ASP A 140 17.05 -6.26 10.03
N PRO A 141 16.35 -7.20 10.69
CA PRO A 141 15.10 -6.87 11.38
C PRO A 141 15.26 -5.80 12.44
N ASN A 142 16.40 -5.76 13.15
CA ASN A 142 16.60 -4.80 14.23
C ASN A 142 16.72 -3.38 13.68
N GLU A 143 17.43 -3.21 12.57
CA GLU A 143 17.55 -1.93 11.87
C GLU A 143 16.18 -1.43 11.41
N VAL A 144 15.43 -2.26 10.67
CA VAL A 144 14.11 -1.89 10.14
C VAL A 144 13.10 -1.62 11.26
N LEU A 145 13.09 -2.44 12.32
CA LEU A 145 12.16 -2.27 13.44
C LEU A 145 12.51 -1.06 14.30
N ALA A 146 13.79 -0.69 14.43
CA ALA A 146 14.21 0.52 15.13
C ALA A 146 13.62 1.78 14.47
N LEU A 147 13.55 1.82 13.14
CA LEU A 147 12.92 2.94 12.40
C LEU A 147 11.44 3.14 12.78
N THR A 148 10.75 2.09 13.26
CA THR A 148 9.33 2.21 13.64
C THR A 148 9.13 3.00 14.94
N ALA A 149 10.20 3.18 15.73
CA ALA A 149 10.20 3.95 16.97
C ALA A 149 10.73 5.38 16.79
N ASP A 150 11.34 5.70 15.65
CA ASP A 150 11.86 7.04 15.31
C ASP A 150 10.72 8.08 15.20
N GLU A 151 10.90 9.23 15.83
CA GLU A 151 9.88 10.29 15.88
C GLU A 151 9.68 11.01 14.54
N GLU A 152 10.73 11.18 13.73
CA GLU A 152 10.62 11.73 12.38
C GLU A 152 9.83 10.79 11.48
N VAL A 153 10.04 9.47 11.61
CA VAL A 153 9.28 8.45 10.86
C VAL A 153 7.80 8.47 11.25
N LYS A 154 7.51 8.53 12.55
CA LYS A 154 6.12 8.64 13.04
C LYS A 154 5.45 9.91 12.53
N ALA A 155 6.15 11.04 12.59
CA ALA A 155 5.65 12.32 12.11
C ALA A 155 5.42 12.30 10.60
N ALA A 156 6.34 11.73 9.82
CA ALA A 156 6.21 11.62 8.37
C ALA A 156 4.97 10.80 7.95
N LEU A 157 4.77 9.60 8.53
CA LEU A 157 3.58 8.79 8.22
C LEU A 157 2.28 9.50 8.60
N LYS A 158 2.28 10.18 9.76
CA LYS A 158 1.15 10.98 10.21
C LYS A 158 0.85 12.11 9.23
N ASN A 159 1.86 12.90 8.87
CA ASN A 159 1.72 14.03 7.94
C ASN A 159 1.26 13.56 6.55
N ASN A 160 1.80 12.47 6.02
CA ASN A 160 1.33 11.87 4.77
C ASN A 160 -0.17 11.53 4.83
N THR A 161 -0.59 10.92 5.94
CA THR A 161 -1.98 10.51 6.16
C THR A 161 -2.91 11.73 6.29
N GLU A 162 -2.50 12.75 7.05
CA GLU A 162 -3.28 13.98 7.24
C GLU A 162 -3.41 14.77 5.92
N ASN A 163 -2.31 14.93 5.18
CA ASN A 163 -2.30 15.57 3.86
C ASN A 163 -3.18 14.81 2.86
N ALA A 164 -3.16 13.47 2.88
CA ALA A 164 -4.03 12.65 2.05
C ALA A 164 -5.51 12.94 2.33
N VAL A 165 -5.90 12.94 3.61
CA VAL A 165 -7.28 13.23 4.02
C VAL A 165 -7.69 14.66 3.62
N GLN A 166 -6.82 15.65 3.80
CA GLN A 166 -7.08 17.03 3.37
C GLN A 166 -7.31 17.14 1.84
N ARG A 167 -6.64 16.30 1.05
CA ARG A 167 -6.82 16.18 -0.41
C ARG A 167 -8.02 15.31 -0.81
N GLY A 168 -8.86 14.88 0.14
CA GLY A 168 -10.09 14.12 -0.12
C GLY A 168 -9.93 12.61 -0.18
N VAL A 169 -8.79 12.06 0.26
CA VAL A 169 -8.59 10.61 0.32
C VAL A 169 -9.45 9.98 1.41
N PHE A 170 -10.20 8.94 1.05
CA PHE A 170 -11.13 8.22 1.94
C PHE A 170 -10.85 6.72 2.04
N GLY A 171 -9.80 6.22 1.38
CA GLY A 171 -9.41 4.81 1.41
C GLY A 171 -8.07 4.57 0.70
N ALA A 172 -7.70 3.30 0.53
CA ALA A 172 -6.51 2.89 -0.20
C ALA A 172 -6.80 1.72 -1.15
N PRO A 173 -6.25 1.71 -2.38
CA PRO A 173 -5.29 2.69 -2.88
C PRO A 173 -5.99 3.95 -3.40
N SER A 174 -5.26 5.06 -3.34
CA SER A 174 -5.62 6.31 -4.01
C SER A 174 -4.45 6.75 -4.86
N MET A 175 -4.74 7.20 -6.08
CA MET A 175 -3.74 7.71 -7.01
C MET A 175 -4.07 9.17 -7.35
N PHE A 176 -3.05 10.02 -7.42
CA PHE A 176 -3.19 11.37 -7.98
C PHE A 176 -2.38 11.51 -9.26
N VAL A 177 -3.00 12.07 -10.30
CA VAL A 177 -2.31 12.59 -11.49
C VAL A 177 -2.60 14.08 -11.58
N GLY A 178 -1.62 14.92 -11.22
CA GLY A 178 -1.87 16.32 -10.88
C GLY A 178 -2.85 16.42 -9.71
N ASP A 179 -3.91 17.21 -9.86
CA ASP A 179 -4.93 17.40 -8.82
C ASP A 179 -6.08 16.37 -8.88
N GLN A 180 -6.07 15.45 -9.87
CA GLN A 180 -7.15 14.47 -10.05
C GLN A 180 -6.94 13.23 -9.19
N LEU A 181 -7.93 12.93 -8.34
CA LEU A 181 -7.97 11.74 -7.48
C LEU A 181 -8.65 10.55 -8.19
N PHE A 182 -7.95 9.41 -8.24
CA PHE A 182 -8.46 8.12 -8.68
C PHE A 182 -8.41 7.13 -7.52
N PHE A 183 -9.56 6.60 -7.09
CA PHE A 183 -9.63 5.65 -5.97
C PHE A 183 -9.89 4.22 -6.46
N GLY A 184 -9.07 3.28 -5.99
CA GLY A 184 -9.23 1.86 -6.26
C GLY A 184 -8.37 1.32 -7.40
N GLN A 185 -8.07 0.03 -7.31
CA GLN A 185 -7.33 -0.70 -8.35
C GLN A 185 -8.10 -0.79 -9.68
N ASP A 186 -9.42 -0.61 -9.65
CA ASP A 186 -10.31 -0.61 -10.82
C ASP A 186 -10.36 0.75 -11.56
N ARG A 187 -9.48 1.70 -11.21
CA ARG A 187 -9.35 3.01 -11.89
C ARG A 187 -8.03 3.19 -12.63
N LEU A 188 -7.18 2.16 -12.68
CA LEU A 188 -5.84 2.25 -13.27
C LEU A 188 -5.83 2.57 -14.77
N GLU A 189 -6.88 2.21 -15.50
CA GLU A 189 -7.01 2.61 -16.91
C GLU A 189 -7.18 4.13 -17.06
N PHE A 190 -8.00 4.75 -16.21
CA PHE A 190 -8.14 6.21 -16.20
C PHE A 190 -6.86 6.91 -15.73
N VAL A 191 -6.10 6.29 -14.82
CA VAL A 191 -4.76 6.78 -14.46
C VAL A 191 -3.84 6.75 -15.67
N ARG A 192 -3.81 5.65 -16.44
CA ARG A 192 -3.02 5.53 -17.68
C ARG A 192 -3.43 6.59 -18.70
N GLU A 193 -4.71 6.82 -18.89
CA GLU A 193 -5.24 7.87 -19.78
C GLU A 193 -4.80 9.27 -19.34
N ALA A 194 -4.85 9.57 -18.03
CA ALA A 194 -4.42 10.85 -17.49
C ALA A 194 -2.90 11.09 -17.61
N LEU A 195 -2.11 10.00 -17.60
CA LEU A 195 -0.65 10.01 -17.77
C LEU A 195 -0.18 10.06 -19.24
N SER A 196 -1.05 9.68 -20.19
CA SER A 196 -0.76 9.77 -21.63
C SER A 196 -0.81 11.21 -22.14
#